data_AF-A0A4R0PAY6-F1
#
_entry.id   AF-A0A4R0PAY6-F1
#
_cell.length_a   1.000
_cell.length_b   1.000
_cell.length_c   1.000
_cell.angle_alpha   90.00
_cell.angle_beta   90.00
_cell.angle_gamma   90.00
#
_symmetry.space_group_name_H-M   'P 1'
#
loop_
_entity.id
_entity.type
_entity.pdbx_description
1 polymer ?
#
loop_
_entity_poly.entity_id
_entity_poly.type
_entity_poly.pdbx_seq_one_letter_code
_entity_poly.pdbx_strand_id
1 'polypeptide(L)'
;MRFSRFLAELLETINPGLALIIVAGGAYLGYRQAYQVGENLTFGAGLGLVAGLVVAALVCGLIANLSLIEQHLALMADDIEEMRARDAGELDGDPDA
;
A
#
# COMPACT_ATOMS: atom_id res chain seq x y z
N MET A 1 -0.59 16.18 9.75
CA MET A 1 -1.15 15.10 10.62
C MET A 1 -2.43 14.41 10.10
N ARG A 2 -3.30 15.03 9.27
CA ARG A 2 -4.53 14.38 8.76
C ARG A 2 -4.29 13.24 7.76
N PHE A 3 -3.26 13.34 6.92
CA PHE A 3 -2.96 12.35 5.88
C PHE A 3 -2.50 11.01 6.44
N SER A 4 -1.61 11.02 7.43
CA SER A 4 -1.11 9.80 8.08
C SER A 4 -2.24 9.01 8.76
N ARG A 5 -3.19 9.73 9.40
CA ARG A 5 -4.35 9.09 10.05
C ARG A 5 -5.34 8.53 9.02
N PHE A 6 -5.58 9.27 7.94
CA PHE A 6 -6.51 8.85 6.88
C PHE A 6 -5.99 7.64 6.09
N LEU A 7 -4.69 7.60 5.77
CA LEU A 7 -4.06 6.45 5.12
C LEU A 7 -4.02 5.23 6.05
N ALA A 8 -3.71 5.41 7.33
CA ALA A 8 -3.75 4.32 8.30
C ALA A 8 -5.16 3.74 8.44
N GLU A 9 -6.19 4.58 8.50
CA GLU A 9 -7.59 4.19 8.68
C GLU A 9 -8.19 3.58 7.39
N LEU A 10 -7.76 4.05 6.21
CA LEU A 10 -8.06 3.43 4.92
C LEU A 10 -7.36 2.09 4.75
N LEU A 11 -6.07 1.96 5.09
CA LEU A 11 -5.36 0.69 5.06
C LEU A 11 -5.98 -0.29 6.06
N GLU A 12 -6.26 0.12 7.29
CA GLU A 12 -6.89 -0.76 8.30
C GLU A 12 -8.23 -1.33 7.80
N THR A 13 -8.98 -0.55 7.04
CA THR A 13 -10.26 -0.97 6.46
C THR A 13 -10.10 -1.81 5.18
N ILE A 14 -9.20 -1.40 4.27
CA ILE A 14 -9.04 -2.01 2.95
C ILE A 14 -8.15 -3.26 2.99
N ASN A 15 -7.12 -3.27 3.83
CA ASN A 15 -6.12 -4.34 3.94
C ASN A 15 -6.73 -5.73 4.24
N PRO A 16 -7.64 -5.90 5.22
CA PRO A 16 -8.28 -7.20 5.44
C PRO A 16 -9.19 -7.59 4.28
N GLY A 17 -9.87 -6.63 3.65
CA GLY A 17 -10.71 -6.89 2.46
C GLY A 17 -9.90 -7.37 1.27
N LEU A 18 -8.79 -6.69 0.96
CA LEU A 18 -7.86 -7.06 -0.10
C LEU A 18 -7.23 -8.42 0.16
N ALA A 19 -6.79 -8.67 1.40
CA ALA A 19 -6.26 -9.97 1.81
C ALA A 19 -7.30 -11.09 1.59
N LEU A 20 -8.55 -10.88 2.00
CA LEU A 20 -9.64 -11.84 1.78
C LEU A 20 -9.86 -12.14 0.30
N ILE A 21 -9.88 -11.11 -0.55
CA ILE A 21 -10.08 -11.25 -2.00
C ILE A 21 -8.91 -12.04 -2.63
N ILE A 22 -7.67 -11.71 -2.26
CA ILE A 22 -6.48 -12.39 -2.80
C ILE A 22 -6.45 -13.86 -2.36
N VAL A 23 -6.70 -14.12 -1.07
CA VAL A 23 -6.70 -15.49 -0.53
C VAL A 23 -7.83 -16.32 -1.15
N ALA A 24 -9.04 -15.76 -1.23
CA ALA A 24 -10.17 -16.43 -1.87
C ALA A 24 -9.91 -16.69 -3.36
N GLY A 25 -9.31 -15.73 -4.07
CA GLY A 25 -8.87 -15.87 -5.45
C GLY A 25 -7.83 -16.97 -5.63
N GLY A 26 -6.81 -17.01 -4.77
CA GLY A 26 -5.77 -18.05 -4.78
C GLY A 26 -6.35 -19.45 -4.52
N ALA A 27 -7.24 -19.58 -3.54
CA ALA A 27 -7.93 -20.84 -3.25
C ALA A 27 -8.81 -21.28 -4.44
N TYR A 28 -9.56 -20.36 -5.05
CA TYR A 28 -10.40 -20.64 -6.22
C TYR A 28 -9.59 -21.06 -7.45
N LEU A 29 -8.50 -20.35 -7.74
CA LEU A 29 -7.59 -20.69 -8.85
C LEU A 29 -6.92 -22.05 -8.62
N GLY A 30 -6.47 -22.34 -7.40
CA GLY A 30 -5.92 -23.65 -7.03
C GLY A 30 -6.93 -24.79 -7.17
N TYR A 31 -8.17 -24.56 -6.74
CA TYR A 31 -9.27 -25.52 -6.93
C TYR A 31 -9.55 -25.77 -8.42
N ARG A 32 -9.66 -24.71 -9.22
CA ARG A 32 -9.92 -24.81 -10.66
C ARG A 32 -8.78 -25.52 -11.39
N GLN A 33 -7.52 -25.21 -11.04
CA GLN A 33 -6.35 -25.88 -11.61
C GLN A 33 -6.39 -27.39 -11.33
N ALA A 34 -6.62 -27.79 -10.07
CA ALA A 34 -6.70 -29.22 -9.72
C ALA A 34 -7.88 -29.93 -10.39
N TYR A 35 -9.02 -29.25 -10.57
CA TYR A 35 -10.14 -29.79 -11.33
C TYR A 35 -9.79 -30.07 -12.80
N GLN A 36 -8.99 -29.20 -13.43
CA GLN A 36 -8.55 -29.40 -14.83
C GLN A 36 -7.52 -30.51 -14.99
N VAL A 37 -6.64 -30.68 -14.01
CA VAL A 37 -5.55 -31.69 -14.04
C VAL A 37 -6.06 -33.07 -13.59
N GLY A 38 -7.28 -33.17 -13.05
CA GLY A 38 -7.84 -34.43 -12.55
C GLY A 38 -7.15 -34.92 -11.26
N GLU A 39 -6.47 -34.01 -10.57
CA GLU A 39 -5.73 -34.27 -9.34
C GLU A 39 -6.62 -34.10 -8.11
N ASN A 40 -6.07 -34.40 -6.93
CA ASN A 40 -6.82 -34.27 -5.68
C ASN A 40 -7.18 -32.79 -5.42
N LEU A 41 -8.48 -32.47 -5.49
CA LEU A 41 -8.98 -31.11 -5.38
C LEU A 41 -8.62 -30.45 -4.04
N THR A 42 -8.56 -31.23 -2.96
CA THR A 42 -8.19 -30.72 -1.63
C THR A 42 -6.74 -30.25 -1.59
N PHE A 43 -5.84 -30.94 -2.30
CA PHE A 43 -4.43 -30.58 -2.37
C PHE A 43 -4.22 -29.31 -3.19
N GLY A 44 -4.88 -29.19 -4.35
CA GLY A 44 -4.80 -27.98 -5.18
C GLY A 44 -5.42 -26.74 -4.54
N ALA A 45 -6.58 -26.90 -3.90
CA ALA A 45 -7.19 -25.80 -3.13
C ALA A 45 -6.32 -25.39 -1.94
N GLY A 46 -5.71 -26.36 -1.24
CA GLY A 46 -4.78 -26.10 -0.14
C GLY A 46 -3.53 -25.34 -0.59
N LEU A 47 -2.88 -25.79 -1.67
CA LEU A 47 -1.73 -25.10 -2.26
C LEU A 47 -2.09 -23.70 -2.75
N GLY A 48 -3.24 -23.54 -3.40
CA GLY A 48 -3.74 -22.25 -3.87
C GLY A 48 -4.02 -21.28 -2.72
N LEU A 49 -4.55 -21.77 -1.59
CA LEU A 49 -4.79 -20.96 -0.40
C LEU A 49 -3.47 -20.51 0.25
N VAL A 50 -2.49 -21.41 0.37
CA VAL A 50 -1.16 -21.07 0.91
C VAL A 50 -0.44 -20.07 0.01
N ALA A 51 -0.43 -20.30 -1.31
CA ALA A 51 0.13 -19.37 -2.28
C ALA A 51 -0.60 -18.01 -2.24
N GLY A 52 -1.93 -18.02 -2.14
CA GLY A 52 -2.75 -16.83 -1.96
C GLY A 52 -2.42 -16.05 -0.70
N LEU A 53 -2.17 -16.73 0.43
CA LEU A 53 -1.72 -16.10 1.68
C LEU A 53 -0.35 -15.45 1.55
N VAL A 54 0.60 -16.11 0.88
CA VAL A 54 1.94 -15.54 0.64
C VAL A 54 1.84 -14.27 -0.21
N VAL A 55 1.07 -14.32 -1.31
CA VAL A 55 0.86 -13.16 -2.18
C VAL A 55 0.14 -12.04 -1.42
N ALA A 56 -0.88 -12.36 -0.63
CA ALA A 56 -1.58 -11.37 0.20
C ALA A 56 -0.61 -10.68 1.16
N ALA A 57 0.22 -11.44 1.89
CA ALA A 57 1.21 -10.88 2.81
C ALA A 57 2.21 -9.94 2.11
N LEU A 58 2.69 -10.31 0.92
CA LEU A 58 3.60 -9.47 0.13
C LEU A 58 2.93 -8.18 -0.33
N VAL A 59 1.71 -8.26 -0.85
CA VAL A 59 0.96 -7.09 -1.31
C VAL A 59 0.64 -6.15 -0.14
N CYS A 60 0.13 -6.69 0.97
CA CYS A 60 -0.15 -5.94 2.19
C CYS A 60 1.11 -5.24 2.74
N GLY A 61 2.25 -5.95 2.76
CA GLY A 61 3.54 -5.41 3.19
C GLY A 61 4.06 -4.30 2.26
N LEU A 62 3.91 -4.47 0.95
CA LEU A 62 4.33 -3.46 -0.03
C LEU A 62 3.53 -2.17 0.10
N ILE A 63 2.21 -2.27 0.27
CA ILE A 63 1.32 -1.12 0.45
C ILE A 63 1.71 -0.35 1.73
N ALA A 64 2.00 -1.06 2.82
CA ALA A 64 2.49 -0.44 4.05
C ALA A 64 3.82 0.30 3.83
N ASN A 65 4.74 -0.28 3.05
CA ASN A 65 6.02 0.35 2.75
C ASN A 65 5.89 1.60 1.87
N LEU A 66 4.97 1.61 0.90
CA LEU A 66 4.70 2.79 0.07
C LEU A 66 4.08 3.94 0.88
N SER A 67 3.17 3.61 1.82
CA SER A 67 2.58 4.60 2.72
C SER A 67 3.63 5.35 3.57
N LEU A 68 4.67 4.64 4.03
CA LEU A 68 5.82 5.23 4.72
C LEU A 68 6.61 6.21 3.84
N ILE A 69 6.76 5.90 2.55
CA ILE A 69 7.50 6.74 1.60
C ILE A 69 6.73 8.02 1.30
N GLU A 70 5.42 7.94 1.09
CA GLU A 70 4.57 9.11 0.84
C GLU A 70 4.64 10.12 2.01
N GLN A 71 4.70 9.62 3.24
CA GLN A 71 4.85 10.47 4.42
C GLN A 71 6.18 11.24 4.42
N HIS A 72 7.26 10.61 3.98
CA HIS A 72 8.57 11.27 3.87
C HIS A 72 8.58 12.34 2.77
N LEU A 73 7.96 12.08 1.61
CA LEU A 73 7.86 13.08 0.54
C LEU A 73 7.02 14.29 0.94
N ALA A 74 5.91 14.06 1.66
CA ALA A 74 5.05 15.14 2.13
C ALA A 74 5.80 16.09 3.08
N LEU A 75 6.65 15.56 3.96
CA LEU A 75 7.48 16.37 4.86
C LEU A 75 8.54 17.19 4.11
N MET A 76 9.22 16.59 3.12
CA MET A 76 10.24 17.31 2.34
C MET A 76 9.64 18.43 1.48
N ALA A 77 8.42 18.23 0.97
CA ALA A 77 7.73 19.27 0.20
C ALA A 77 7.37 20.49 1.07
N ASP A 78 6.95 20.25 2.31
CA ASP A 78 6.60 21.30 3.28
C ASP A 78 7.82 22.17 3.62
N ASP A 79 8.98 21.54 3.88
CA ASP A 79 10.25 22.24 4.17
C ASP A 79 10.71 23.13 2.99
N ILE A 80 10.51 22.67 1.75
CA ILE A 80 10.87 23.43 0.55
C ILE A 80 9.96 24.65 0.38
N GLU A 81 8.67 24.50 0.67
CA GLU A 81 7.70 25.59 0.57
C GLU A 81 7.95 26.67 1.65
N GLU A 82 8.33 26.26 2.86
CA GLU A 82 8.73 27.18 3.94
C GLU A 82 10.01 27.96 3.60
N MET A 83 11.04 27.30 3.07
CA MET A 83 12.27 27.97 2.64
C MET A 83 11.99 28.96 1.51
N ARG A 84 11.12 28.60 0.56
CA ARG A 84 10.75 29.47 -0.56
C ARG A 84 9.92 30.68 -0.11
N ALA A 85 9.06 30.51 0.89
CA ALA A 85 8.31 31.61 1.50
C ALA A 85 9.24 32.57 2.26
N ARG A 86 10.29 32.05 2.91
CA ARG A 86 11.34 32.90 3.51
C ARG A 86 12.15 33.66 2.45
N ASP A 87 12.60 32.99 1.39
CA ASP A 87 13.33 33.63 0.28
C ASP A 87 12.50 34.73 -0.40
N ALA A 88 11.19 34.49 -0.61
CA ALA A 88 10.29 35.49 -1.18
C ALA A 88 10.04 36.66 -0.21
N GLY A 89 9.97 36.41 1.10
CA GLY A 89 9.85 37.45 2.12
C GLY A 89 11.13 38.28 2.31
N GLU A 90 12.30 37.72 2.00
CA GLU A 90 13.58 38.42 2.05
C GLU A 90 13.78 39.32 0.81
N LEU A 91 13.18 38.97 -0.34
CA LEU A 91 13.18 39.79 -1.57
C LEU A 91 12.21 40.98 -1.51
N ASP A 92 11.10 40.89 -0.76
CA ASP A 92 10.18 42.03 -0.53
C ASP A 92 10.65 42.95 0.62
N GLY A 93 11.69 42.54 1.35
CA GLY A 93 12.23 43.24 2.52
C GLY A 93 13.44 44.14 2.27
N ASP A 94 13.91 44.27 1.02
CA ASP A 94 14.98 45.19 0.66
C ASP A 94 14.41 46.49 0.05
N PRO A 95 14.25 47.57 0.85
CA PRO A 95 13.90 48.88 0.32
C PRO A 95 15.04 49.56 -0.47
N ASP A 96 16.23 48.96 -0.59
CA ASP A 96 17.45 49.66 -1.03
C ASP A 96 18.20 49.05 -2.25
N ALA A 97 17.60 48.13 -3.03
CA ALA A 97 18.18 47.63 -4.31
C ALA A 97 17.72 48.39 -5.56
#